data_AF-A0A7J5WLP1-F1
#
_entry.id   AF-A0A7J5WLP1-F1
#
_cell.length_a   1.000
_cell.length_b   1.000
_cell.length_c   1.000
_cell.angle_alpha   90.00
_cell.angle_beta   90.00
_cell.angle_gamma   90.00
#
_symmetry.space_group_name_H-M   'P 1'
#
loop_
_entity.id
_entity.type
_entity.pdbx_description
1 polymer ?
#
loop_
_entity_poly.entity_id
_entity_poly.type
_entity_poly.pdbx_seq_one_letter_code
_entity_poly.pdbx_strand_id
1 'polypeptide(L)' 'MYLVKTPWWLRAIYKQLVWKIPTEEKIIYLSFDDGPHETATPFV' A
#
# COMPACT_ATOMS: atom_id res chain seq x y z
N MET A 1 8.34 -21.77 -0.73
CA MET A 1 7.08 -21.29 -0.10
C MET A 1 6.75 -19.94 -0.72
N TYR A 2 5.63 -19.82 -1.44
CA TYR A 2 5.25 -18.59 -2.14
C TYR A 2 4.27 -17.78 -1.26
N LEU A 3 4.80 -16.82 -0.50
CA LEU A 3 4.05 -15.98 0.46
C LEU A 3 3.26 -14.89 -0.28
N VAL A 4 2.20 -15.27 -0.97
CA VAL A 4 1.30 -14.32 -1.68
C VAL A 4 0.55 -13.40 -0.71
N LYS A 5 0.33 -13.84 0.53
CA LYS A 5 -0.40 -13.11 1.56
C LYS A 5 0.49 -12.84 2.75
N THR A 6 0.41 -11.62 3.26
CA THR A 6 1.09 -11.20 4.49
C THR A 6 0.59 -12.02 5.69
N PRO A 7 1.49 -12.65 6.48
CA PRO A 7 1.12 -13.38 7.69
C PRO A 7 0.42 -12.48 8.73
N TRP A 8 -0.47 -13.07 9.53
CA TRP A 8 -1.25 -12.33 10.52
C TRP A 8 -0.38 -11.68 11.62
N TRP A 9 0.69 -12.36 12.04
CA TRP A 9 1.56 -11.87 13.12
C TRP A 9 2.33 -10.61 12.71
N LEU A 10 2.71 -10.48 11.43
CA LEU A 10 3.39 -9.29 10.92
C LEU A 10 2.48 -8.06 11.00
N ARG A 11 1.20 -8.25 10.70
CA ARG A 11 0.17 -7.20 10.85
C ARG A 11 -0.02 -6.78 12.31
N ALA A 12 0.16 -7.72 13.24
CA ALA A 12 0.05 -7.45 14.67
C ALA A 12 1.25 -6.67 15.23
N ILE A 13 2.44 -6.76 14.60
CA ILE A 13 3.62 -5.98 14.98
C ILE A 13 3.48 -4.52 14.53
N TYR A 14 3.06 -4.27 13.28
CA TYR A 14 2.88 -2.90 12.75
C TYR A 14 1.40 -2.50 12.70
N LYS A 15 0.76 -2.36 13.86
CA LYS A 15 -0.68 -2.06 13.96
C LYS A 15 -1.10 -0.70 13.39
N GLN A 16 -0.15 0.22 13.25
CA GLN A 16 -0.40 1.59 12.77
C GLN A 16 -0.56 1.66 11.24
N LEU A 17 -0.18 0.61 10.50
CA LEU A 17 -0.29 0.58 9.05
C LEU A 17 -1.68 0.08 8.59
N VAL A 18 -2.11 0.55 7.42
CA VAL A 18 -3.31 0.04 6.75
C VAL A 18 -2.95 -1.23 5.99
N TRP A 19 -3.32 -2.39 6.55
CA TRP A 19 -3.01 -3.70 5.97
C TRP A 19 -4.10 -4.27 5.04
N LYS A 20 -5.35 -3.83 5.22
CA LYS A 20 -6.50 -4.29 4.47
C LYS A 20 -7.46 -3.12 4.31
N ILE A 21 -7.93 -2.90 3.09
CA ILE A 21 -9.00 -1.95 2.77
C ILE A 21 -10.26 -2.78 2.53
N PRO A 22 -11.33 -2.62 3.31
CA PRO A 22 -12.58 -3.33 3.06
C PRO A 22 -13.24 -2.78 1.79
N THR A 23 -13.65 -3.67 0.88
CA THR A 23 -14.34 -3.31 -0.36
C THR A 23 -15.47 -4.31 -0.62
N GLU A 24 -16.57 -3.85 -1.19
CA GLU A 24 -17.69 -4.73 -1.62
C GLU A 24 -17.54 -5.15 -3.10
N GLU A 25 -16.81 -4.35 -3.87
CA GLU A 25 -16.56 -4.55 -5.29
C GLU A 25 -15.12 -5.03 -5.57
N LYS A 26 -14.88 -5.57 -6.78
CA LYS A 26 -13.54 -5.98 -7.24
C LYS A 26 -12.75 -4.79 -7.75
N ILE A 27 -12.14 -4.05 -6.82
CA ILE A 27 -11.39 -2.82 -7.09
C ILE A 27 -9.92 -2.97 -6.70
N ILE A 28 -9.03 -2.30 -7.44
CA ILE A 28 -7.58 -2.25 -7.20
C ILE A 28 -7.20 -0.78 -6.98
N TYR A 29 -6.49 -0.51 -5.89
CA TYR A 29 -5.95 0.81 -5.58
C TYR A 29 -4.46 0.85 -5.93
N LEU A 30 -4.06 1.84 -6.73
CA LEU A 30 -2.67 2.09 -7.09
C LEU A 30 -2.24 3.42 -6.46
N SER A 31 -1.17 3.38 -5.68
CA SER A 31 -0.54 4.57 -5.10
C SER A 31 0.84 4.75 -5.72
N PHE A 32 1.17 5.99 -6.08
CA PHE A 32 2.48 6.37 -6.60
C PHE A 32 3.14 7.28 -5.58
N ASP A 33 4.34 6.90 -5.14
CA ASP A 33 5.18 7.71 -4.25
C ASP A 33 6.32 8.28 -5.10
N ASP A 34 6.01 9.33 -5.86
CA ASP A 34 6.95 9.91 -6.83
C ASP A 34 7.93 10.92 -6.21
N GLY A 35 7.81 11.22 -4.90
CA GLY A 35 8.62 12.25 -4.22
C GLY A 35 8.65 13.58 -4.99
N PRO A 36 9.54 14.53 -4.66
CA PRO A 36 9.84 15.64 -5.55
C PRO A 36 10.68 15.11 -6.73
N HIS A 37 10.06 15.01 -7.90
CA HIS A 37 10.74 14.71 -9.16
C HIS A 37 10.66 15.93 -10.09
N GLU A 38 11.82 16.45 -10.49
CA GLU A 38 11.95 17.72 -11.21
C GLU A 38 11.16 17.80 -12.52
N THR A 39 10.83 16.64 -13.13
CA THR A 39 10.11 16.56 -14.42
C THR A 39 8.71 15.94 -14.31
N ALA A 40 8.49 15.00 -13.38
CA ALA A 40 7.24 14.24 -13.27
C ALA A 40 6.26 14.84 -12.25
N THR A 41 6.77 15.53 -11.23
CA THR A 41 5.96 16.21 -10.20
C THR A 41 6.39 17.69 -10.10
N PRO A 42 6.10 18.52 -11.11
CA PRO A 42 6.55 19.93 -11.14
C PRO A 42 5.86 20.83 -10.10
N PHE A 43 4.89 20.32 -9.35
CA PHE A 43 4.24 21.02 -8.26
C PHE A 43 4.97 20.74 -6.94
N VAL A 44 5.85 21.67 -6.56
CA VAL A 44 6.28 21.90 -5.18
C VAL A 44 5.92 23.33 -4.81
#